data_AF-A0A2V5XL91-F1
#
_entry.id   AF-A0A2V5XL91-F1
#
_cell.length_a   1.000
_cell.length_b   1.000
_cell.length_c   1.000
_cell.angle_alpha   90.00
_cell.angle_beta   90.00
_cell.angle_gamma   90.00
#
_symmetry.space_group_name_H-M   'P 1'
#
loop_
_entity.id
_entity.type
_entity.pdbx_description
1 polymer ?
#
loop_
_entity_poly.entity_id
_entity_poly.type
_entity_poly.pdbx_seq_one_letter_code
_entity_poly.pdbx_strand_id
1 'polypeptide(L)' 'MIVDNIGLNGVLIPKGESERQISFTAAKWVPETDRLCYAVENQAGRQTSLPVLLHVRKTPGKVTVAGK' A
#
# COMPACT_ATOMS: atom_id res chain seq x y z
N MET A 1 -7.98 -0.57 2.97
CA MET A 1 -6.54 -0.80 2.74
C MET A 1 -5.85 -0.51 4.05
N ILE A 2 -5.13 -1.50 4.57
CA ILE A 2 -4.32 -1.36 5.77
C ILE A 2 -2.88 -1.30 5.27
N VAL A 3 -2.09 -0.38 5.80
CA VAL A 3 -0.66 -0.37 5.55
C VAL A 3 -0.03 -1.26 6.62
N ASP A 4 0.66 -2.31 6.19
CA ASP A 4 1.36 -3.20 7.10
C ASP A 4 2.77 -2.62 7.35
N ASN A 5 3.31 -2.88 8.55
CA ASN A 5 4.64 -2.39 8.98
C ASN A 5 4.75 -0.85 9.05
N ILE A 6 3.67 -0.16 9.41
CA ILE A 6 3.69 1.24 9.82
C ILE A 6 3.10 1.38 11.24
N GLY A 7 3.68 2.27 12.03
CA GLY A 7 3.13 2.58 13.35
C GLY A 7 1.84 3.41 13.25
N LEU A 8 1.18 3.63 14.38
CA LEU A 8 -0.03 4.45 14.49
C LEU A 8 0.15 5.89 13.94
N ASN A 9 1.40 6.37 13.86
CA ASN A 9 1.78 7.73 13.49
C ASN A 9 2.28 7.86 12.04
N GLY A 10 2.12 6.82 11.22
CA GLY A 10 2.61 6.80 9.83
C GLY A 10 3.97 6.10 9.68
N VAL A 11 4.69 6.48 8.61
CA VAL A 11 5.99 5.90 8.24
C VAL A 11 7.11 6.76 8.80
N LEU A 12 7.96 6.19 9.67
CA LEU A 12 9.17 6.85 10.15
C LEU A 12 10.38 6.44 9.30
N ILE A 13 11.08 7.38 8.70
CA ILE A 13 12.40 7.17 8.10
C ILE A 13 13.46 7.52 9.15
N PRO A 14 14.30 6.56 9.61
CA PRO A 14 15.33 6.81 10.59
C PRO A 14 16.33 7.90 10.16
N LYS A 15 16.94 8.57 11.14
CA LYS A 15 17.98 9.58 10.86
C LYS A 15 19.16 8.94 10.13
N GLY A 16 19.52 9.52 8.98
CA GLY A 16 20.61 9.02 8.13
C GLY A 16 20.15 8.08 7.01
N GLU A 17 18.87 7.70 6.99
CA GLU A 17 18.26 6.97 5.89
C GLU A 17 17.47 7.93 5.00
N SER A 18 17.48 7.71 3.69
CA SER A 18 16.67 8.45 2.72
C SER A 18 15.49 7.64 2.16
N GLU A 19 15.45 6.33 2.43
CA GLU A 19 14.51 5.40 1.84
C GLU A 19 14.03 4.38 2.88
N ARG A 20 12.80 3.89 2.73
CA ARG A 20 12.25 2.82 3.55
C ARG A 20 11.23 2.01 2.77
N GLN A 21 11.27 0.69 2.94
CA GLN A 21 10.25 -0.20 2.40
C GLN A 21 9.00 -0.21 3.29
N ILE A 22 7.84 -0.08 2.65
CA ILE A 22 6.52 -0.23 3.26
C ILE A 22 5.69 -1.24 2.46
N SER A 23 4.76 -1.91 3.12
CA SER A 23 3.90 -2.90 2.49
C SER A 23 2.43 -2.52 2.67
N PHE A 24 1.62 -2.76 1.65
CA PHE A 24 0.19 -2.51 1.69
C PHE A 24 -0.58 -3.81 1.61
N THR A 25 -1.56 -3.98 2.48
CA THR A 25 -2.49 -5.11 2.43
C THR A 25 -3.92 -4.61 2.29
N ALA A 26 -4.57 -5.03 1.21
CA ALA A 26 -5.99 -4.81 1.03
C ALA A 26 -6.78 -5.81 1.89
N ALA A 27 -7.77 -5.33 2.64
CA ALA A 27 -8.70 -6.21 3.33
C ALA A 27 -9.51 -7.03 2.31
N LYS A 28 -9.87 -8.27 2.66
CA LYS A 28 -10.51 -9.22 1.73
C LYS A 28 -11.78 -8.69 1.05
N TRP A 29 -12.52 -7.81 1.71
CA TRP A 29 -13.76 -7.23 1.21
C TRP A 29 -13.55 -6.04 0.25
N VAL A 30 -12.33 -5.47 0.17
CA VAL A 30 -12.06 -4.33 -0.71
C VAL A 30 -12.19 -4.77 -2.18
N PRO A 31 -12.99 -4.08 -3.01
CA PRO A 31 -13.14 -4.44 -4.43
C PRO A 31 -11.84 -4.21 -5.21
N GLU A 32 -11.74 -4.83 -6.39
CA GLU A 32 -10.64 -4.52 -7.31
C GLU A 32 -10.76 -3.07 -7.77
N THR A 33 -9.65 -2.35 -7.77
CA THR A 33 -9.65 -0.93 -8.11
C THR A 33 -8.28 -0.49 -8.58
N ASP A 34 -8.27 0.54 -9.41
CA ASP A 34 -7.09 1.30 -9.81
C ASP A 34 -7.26 2.73 -9.32
N ARG A 35 -6.32 3.17 -8.49
CA ARG A 35 -6.41 4.50 -7.88
C ARG A 35 -5.05 5.15 -7.77
N LEU A 36 -4.97 6.42 -8.16
CA LEU A 36 -3.82 7.25 -7.84
C LEU A 36 -3.81 7.60 -6.34
N CYS A 37 -2.66 7.45 -5.72
CA CYS A 37 -2.40 7.90 -4.35
C CYS A 37 -1.02 8.57 -4.24
N TYR A 38 -0.81 9.25 -3.12
CA TYR A 38 0.40 10.02 -2.84
C TYR A 38 0.77 9.79 -1.37
N ALA A 39 2.05 9.68 -1.07
CA ALA A 39 2.52 9.81 0.31
C ALA A 39 2.50 11.31 0.67
N VAL A 40 1.97 11.64 1.84
CA VAL A 40 1.93 13.01 2.35
C VAL A 40 2.69 13.04 3.66
N GLU A 41 3.64 13.96 3.76
CA GLU A 41 4.39 14.18 4.99
C GLU A 41 3.48 14.67 6.12
N ASN A 42 3.66 14.09 7.31
CA ASN A 42 2.96 14.50 8.53
C ASN A 42 3.75 15.59 9.28
N GLN A 43 4.22 16.61 8.58
CA GLN A 43 4.94 17.78 9.10
C GLN A 43 4.39 19.09 8.51
N ALA A 44 4.81 20.22 9.08
CA ALA A 44 4.49 21.53 8.53
C ALA A 44 5.07 21.67 7.11
N GLY A 45 4.21 21.88 6.12
CA GLY A 45 4.56 21.93 4.70
C GLY A 45 3.86 20.86 3.86
N ARG A 46 3.53 19.70 4.44
CA ARG A 46 2.76 18.61 3.80
C ARG A 46 3.29 18.23 2.42
N GLN A 47 4.62 18.10 2.29
CA GLN A 47 5.23 17.68 1.03
C GLN A 47 4.63 16.35 0.56
N THR A 48 4.38 16.24 -0.75
CA THR A 48 3.80 15.05 -1.36
C THR A 48 4.80 14.36 -2.27
N SER A 49 4.73 13.03 -2.34
CA SER A 49 5.41 12.28 -3.39
C SER A 49 4.83 12.61 -4.79
N LEU A 50 5.50 12.12 -5.83
CA LEU A 50 4.84 11.93 -7.13
C LEU A 50 3.64 10.98 -7.00
N PRO A 51 2.65 11.07 -7.91
CA PRO A 51 1.55 10.12 -7.98
C PRO A 51 2.05 8.69 -8.16
N VAL A 52 1.48 7.77 -7.38
CA VAL A 52 1.67 6.34 -7.55
C VAL A 52 0.32 5.71 -7.90
N LEU A 53 0.31 4.85 -8.92
CA LEU A 53 -0.86 4.06 -9.27
C LEU A 53 -0.93 2.80 -8.40
N LEU A 54 -1.95 2.72 -7.55
CA LEU A 54 -2.23 1.56 -6.74
C LEU A 54 -3.20 0.63 -7.46
N HIS A 55 -2.78 -0.62 -7.63
CA HIS A 55 -3.61 -1.71 -8.13
C HIS A 55 -4.06 -2.60 -6.97
N VAL A 56 -5.36 -2.66 -6.73
CA VAL A 56 -5.97 -3.67 -5.86
C VAL A 56 -6.54 -4.75 -6.76
N ARG A 57 -6.07 -5.98 -6.58
CA ARG A 57 -6.50 -7.17 -7.32
C ARG A 57 -6.85 -8.27 -6.35
N LYS A 58 -7.88 -9.06 -6.66
CA LYS A 58 -8.13 -10.30 -5.95
C LYS A 58 -7.06 -11.29 -6.37
N THR A 59 -6.55 -12.07 -5.41
CA THR A 59 -5.77 -13.24 -5.78
C THR A 59 -6.68 -14.16 -6.60
N PRO A 60 -6.32 -14.54 -7.83
CA PRO A 60 -7.10 -15.51 -8.57
C PRO A 60 -7.23 -16.76 -7.70
N GLY A 61 -8.45 -17.22 -7.48
CA GLY A 61 -8.68 -18.47 -6.76
C GLY A 61 -7.85 -19.56 -7.43
N LYS A 62 -7.23 -20.45 -6.65
CA LYS A 62 -6.61 -21.65 -7.22
C LYS A 62 -7.70 -22.37 -8.01
N VAL A 63 -7.62 -22.34 -9.34
CA VAL A 63 -8.50 -23.12 -10.20
C VAL A 63 -8.08 -24.57 -10.00
N THR A 64 -8.75 -25.27 -9.11
CA THR A 64 -8.64 -26.72 -9.04
C THR A 64 -9.38 -27.25 -10.26
N VAL A 65 -8.65 -27.60 -11.31
CA VAL A 65 -9.21 -28.37 -12.42
C VAL A 65 -9.58 -29.74 -11.85
N ALA A 66 -10.87 -29.99 -11.66
CA ALA A 66 -11.37 -31.33 -11.40
C ALA A 66 -11.49 -32.06 -12.74
N GLY A 67 -10.64 -33.06 -12.96
CA GLY A 67 -10.72 -34.00 -14.07
C GLY A 67 -9.45 -34.87 -14.10
N LYS A 68 -9.51 -36.20 -14.19
CA LYS A 68 -10.56 -37.10 -14.68
C LYS A 68 -10.39 -38.46 -14.01
#